data_AF-A0A9Q1CQF2-F1
#
_entry.id   AF-A0A9Q1CQF2-F1
#
_cell.length_a   1.000
_cell.length_b   1.000
_cell.length_c   1.000
_cell.angle_alpha   90.00
_cell.angle_beta   90.00
_cell.angle_gamma   90.00
#
_symmetry.space_group_name_H-M   'P 1'
#
loop_
_entity.id
_entity.type
_entity.pdbx_description
1 polymer ?
#
loop_
_entity_poly.entity_id
_entity_poly.type
_entity_poly.pdbx_seq_one_letter_code
_entity_poly.pdbx_strand_id
1 'polypeptide(L)'
;MIIISSFPYMVSDKSNRPSTLLWSGGRVVVKQKAAQMWCLMRLIFIMLGNVIPTGNDHWQLLLHLREICDVATSPVHTPDTLIYLEDTVFDFLDLYKTLYPLEKLTPKMHYLQHYSRQIERFGPLCNCWTLRYEAKHSVFKTLVRFYPEYEKPCIYANHKAPT
;
A
#
# COMPACT_ATOMS: atom_id res chain seq x y z
N MET A 1 -14.33 -14.98 -5.90
CA MET A 1 -13.09 -15.66 -5.42
C MET A 1 -12.29 -16.37 -6.52
N ILE A 2 -12.81 -16.60 -7.74
CA ILE A 2 -12.09 -17.28 -8.84
C ILE A 2 -11.20 -16.33 -9.66
N ILE A 3 -11.58 -15.05 -9.79
CA ILE A 3 -10.89 -14.09 -10.68
C ILE A 3 -9.42 -13.87 -10.27
N ILE A 4 -9.14 -13.71 -8.98
CA ILE A 4 -7.76 -13.52 -8.47
C ILE A 4 -6.91 -14.75 -8.75
N SER A 5 -7.52 -15.96 -8.70
CA SER A 5 -6.77 -17.17 -8.95
C SER A 5 -6.58 -17.46 -10.44
N SER A 6 -7.52 -17.10 -11.31
CA SER A 6 -7.43 -17.36 -12.75
C SER A 6 -6.73 -16.26 -13.56
N PHE A 7 -6.45 -15.09 -12.98
CA PHE A 7 -5.82 -13.97 -13.68
C PHE A 7 -4.41 -14.31 -14.21
N PRO A 8 -4.06 -13.92 -15.45
CA PRO A 8 -2.75 -14.20 -16.04
C PRO A 8 -1.67 -13.21 -15.53
N TYR A 9 -1.11 -13.47 -14.35
CA TYR A 9 -0.04 -12.63 -13.79
C TYR A 9 1.24 -12.68 -14.63
N MET A 10 1.83 -11.50 -14.87
CA MET A 10 3.14 -11.36 -15.50
C MET A 10 4.25 -11.91 -14.59
N VAL A 11 5.41 -12.24 -15.17
CA VAL A 11 6.54 -12.84 -14.44
C VAL A 11 6.95 -12.02 -13.21
N SER A 12 6.90 -10.70 -13.31
CA SER A 12 7.17 -9.76 -12.21
C SER A 12 6.22 -9.91 -11.01
N ASP A 13 4.96 -10.26 -11.26
CA ASP A 13 3.90 -10.28 -10.25
C ASP A 13 3.60 -11.69 -9.72
N LYS A 14 4.10 -12.74 -10.40
CA LYS A 14 3.89 -14.15 -10.00
C LYS A 14 4.34 -14.46 -8.57
N SER A 15 5.48 -13.91 -8.15
CA SER A 15 6.02 -14.10 -6.79
C SER A 15 5.18 -13.41 -5.70
N ASN A 16 4.42 -12.37 -6.08
CA ASN A 16 3.62 -11.54 -5.21
C ASN A 16 2.13 -11.69 -5.47
N ARG A 17 1.69 -12.83 -6.03
CA ARG A 17 0.28 -13.08 -6.30
C ARG A 17 -0.56 -12.95 -5.02
N PRO A 18 -1.67 -12.20 -5.05
CA PRO A 18 -2.56 -12.10 -3.90
C PRO A 18 -3.12 -13.47 -3.49
N SER A 19 -3.16 -13.73 -2.19
CA SER A 19 -3.84 -14.90 -1.62
C SER A 19 -5.35 -14.80 -1.85
N THR A 20 -6.04 -15.93 -1.84
CA THR A 20 -7.48 -15.97 -2.03
C THR A 20 -8.19 -15.20 -0.90
N LEU A 21 -9.04 -14.25 -1.26
CA LEU A 21 -9.81 -13.45 -0.32
C LEU A 21 -10.89 -14.29 0.35
N LEU A 22 -10.75 -14.59 1.65
CA LEU A 22 -11.69 -15.44 2.37
C LEU A 22 -12.93 -14.65 2.79
N TRP A 23 -14.10 -15.23 2.59
CA TRP A 23 -15.34 -14.73 3.19
C TRP A 23 -15.48 -15.31 4.60
N SER A 24 -15.60 -14.46 5.61
CA SER A 24 -15.78 -14.89 7.00
C SER A 24 -16.65 -13.89 7.75
N GLY A 25 -17.78 -14.35 8.31
CA GLY A 25 -18.64 -13.53 9.16
C GLY A 25 -19.23 -12.29 8.48
N GLY A 26 -19.61 -12.41 7.20
CA GLY A 26 -20.20 -11.29 6.43
C GLY A 26 -19.20 -10.24 5.95
N ARG A 27 -17.89 -10.46 6.16
CA ARG A 27 -16.82 -9.57 5.68
C ARG A 27 -15.80 -10.35 4.88
N VAL A 28 -15.19 -9.67 3.91
CA VAL A 28 -14.04 -10.18 3.19
C VAL A 28 -12.79 -9.96 4.03
N VAL A 29 -12.12 -11.05 4.41
CA VAL A 29 -10.86 -11.00 5.15
C VAL A 29 -9.70 -10.95 4.15
N VAL A 30 -9.03 -9.80 4.10
CA VAL A 30 -7.89 -9.56 3.22
C VAL A 30 -6.59 -9.80 3.97
N LYS A 31 -6.17 -11.07 4.09
CA LYS A 31 -4.88 -11.45 4.68
C LYS A 31 -3.79 -11.56 3.61
N GLN A 32 -3.08 -10.46 3.37
CA GLN A 32 -2.02 -10.34 2.37
C GLN A 32 -0.72 -9.82 2.99
N LYS A 33 0.43 -10.23 2.46
CA LYS A 33 1.70 -9.50 2.67
C LYS A 33 1.65 -8.15 1.96
N ALA A 34 2.48 -7.19 2.38
CA ALA A 34 2.54 -5.86 1.76
C ALA A 34 2.75 -5.92 0.23
N ALA A 35 3.69 -6.74 -0.24
CA ALA A 35 3.93 -6.91 -1.68
C ALA A 35 2.74 -7.53 -2.44
N GLN A 36 1.99 -8.42 -1.78
CA GLN A 36 0.77 -9.01 -2.35
C GLN A 36 -0.37 -7.98 -2.41
N MET A 37 -0.50 -7.13 -1.39
CA MET A 37 -1.47 -6.03 -1.39
C MET A 37 -1.14 -5.02 -2.49
N TRP A 38 0.14 -4.67 -2.68
CA TRP A 38 0.57 -3.79 -3.76
C TRP A 38 0.23 -4.35 -5.15
N CYS A 39 0.49 -5.64 -5.35
CA CYS A 39 0.11 -6.37 -6.56
C CYS A 39 -1.42 -6.33 -6.78
N LEU A 40 -2.19 -6.60 -5.72
CA LEU A 40 -3.65 -6.54 -5.77
C LEU A 40 -4.16 -5.14 -6.14
N MET A 41 -3.69 -4.11 -5.45
CA MET A 41 -4.09 -2.71 -5.70
C MET A 41 -3.83 -2.29 -7.14
N ARG A 42 -2.71 -2.69 -7.75
CA ARG A 42 -2.43 -2.37 -9.15
C ARG A 42 -3.33 -3.11 -10.13
N LEU A 43 -3.59 -4.40 -9.88
CA LEU A 43 -4.23 -5.28 -10.85
C LEU A 43 -5.75 -5.38 -10.69
N ILE A 44 -6.31 -5.02 -9.53
CA ILE A 44 -7.76 -5.14 -9.27
C ILE A 44 -8.60 -4.35 -10.29
N PHE A 45 -8.10 -3.21 -10.74
CA PHE A 45 -8.74 -2.36 -11.75
C PHE A 45 -8.78 -3.00 -13.12
N ILE A 46 -7.77 -3.80 -13.46
CA ILE A 46 -7.73 -4.58 -14.71
C ILE A 46 -8.58 -5.84 -14.58
N MET A 47 -8.59 -6.47 -13.40
CA MET A 47 -9.34 -7.69 -13.13
C MET A 47 -10.86 -7.47 -13.13
N LEU A 48 -11.33 -6.32 -12.62
CA LEU A 48 -12.74 -6.07 -12.34
C LEU A 48 -13.32 -4.86 -13.10
N GLY A 49 -12.51 -4.10 -13.83
CA GLY A 49 -12.94 -2.85 -14.45
C GLY A 49 -14.08 -2.99 -15.46
N ASN A 50 -14.22 -4.14 -16.11
CA ASN A 50 -15.32 -4.45 -17.02
C ASN A 50 -16.53 -5.13 -16.36
N VAL A 51 -16.39 -5.55 -15.10
CA VAL A 51 -17.46 -6.22 -14.33
C VAL A 51 -18.28 -5.22 -13.52
N ILE A 52 -17.65 -4.12 -13.11
CA ILE A 52 -18.25 -3.14 -12.20
C ILE A 52 -19.00 -2.08 -13.02
N PRO A 53 -20.27 -1.79 -12.66
CA PRO A 53 -21.06 -0.81 -13.39
C PRO A 53 -20.49 0.60 -13.23
N THR A 54 -20.68 1.42 -14.26
CA THR A 54 -20.36 2.86 -14.23
C THR A 54 -21.19 3.56 -13.15
N GLY A 55 -20.58 4.51 -12.44
CA GLY A 55 -21.24 5.25 -11.35
C GLY A 55 -21.33 4.48 -10.04
N ASN A 56 -20.53 3.42 -9.85
CA ASN A 56 -20.45 2.74 -8.57
C ASN A 56 -19.55 3.53 -7.59
N ASP A 57 -20.15 4.10 -6.55
CA ASP A 57 -19.42 4.92 -5.57
C ASP A 57 -18.34 4.16 -4.79
N HIS A 58 -18.55 2.86 -4.49
CA HIS A 58 -17.52 2.05 -3.83
C HIS A 58 -16.31 1.82 -4.73
N TRP A 59 -16.54 1.73 -6.05
CA TRP A 59 -15.46 1.65 -7.02
C TRP A 59 -14.74 2.98 -7.18
N GLN A 60 -15.49 4.09 -7.21
CA GLN A 60 -14.92 5.44 -7.23
C GLN A 60 -14.03 5.69 -6.01
N LEU A 61 -14.47 5.26 -4.82
CA LEU A 61 -13.67 5.32 -3.60
C LEU A 61 -12.35 4.54 -3.73
N LEU A 62 -12.38 3.34 -4.34
CA LEU A 62 -11.17 2.56 -4.59
C LEU A 62 -10.25 3.23 -5.63
N LEU A 63 -10.80 3.89 -6.65
CA LEU A 63 -10.04 4.64 -7.65
C LEU A 63 -9.31 5.83 -7.00
N HIS A 64 -9.98 6.62 -6.15
CA HIS A 64 -9.31 7.68 -5.41
C HIS A 64 -8.20 7.14 -4.52
N LEU A 65 -8.44 6.03 -3.80
CA LEU A 65 -7.39 5.40 -2.98
C LEU A 65 -6.18 4.99 -3.82
N ARG A 66 -6.41 4.46 -5.02
CA ARG A 66 -5.35 4.09 -5.96
C ARG A 66 -4.55 5.31 -6.40
N GLU A 67 -5.20 6.39 -6.79
CA GLU A 67 -4.55 7.65 -7.19
C GLU A 67 -3.71 8.24 -6.07
N ILE A 68 -4.23 8.26 -4.85
CA ILE A 68 -3.49 8.67 -3.65
C ILE A 68 -2.24 7.81 -3.47
N CYS A 69 -2.35 6.49 -3.61
CA CYS A 69 -1.19 5.59 -3.53
C CYS A 69 -0.18 5.83 -4.66
N ASP A 70 -0.63 6.03 -5.89
CA ASP A 70 0.23 6.28 -7.05
C ASP A 70 1.02 7.58 -6.85
N VAL A 71 0.36 8.67 -6.43
CA VAL A 71 1.07 9.93 -6.13
C VAL A 71 1.97 9.76 -4.92
N ALA A 72 1.50 9.22 -3.80
CA ALA A 72 2.29 9.08 -2.57
C ALA A 72 3.55 8.21 -2.73
N THR A 73 3.56 7.30 -3.70
CA THR A 73 4.72 6.44 -4.01
C THR A 73 5.60 6.98 -5.15
N SER A 74 5.20 8.10 -5.75
CA SER A 74 5.99 8.77 -6.79
C SER A 74 7.32 9.30 -6.21
N PRO A 75 8.45 9.12 -6.92
CA PRO A 75 9.73 9.69 -6.51
C PRO A 75 9.87 11.18 -6.85
N VAL A 76 8.96 11.74 -7.64
CA VAL A 76 9.02 13.12 -8.12
C VAL A 76 7.65 13.78 -7.98
N HIS A 77 7.64 15.01 -7.50
CA HIS A 77 6.44 15.80 -7.30
C HIS A 77 6.62 17.21 -7.86
N THR A 78 5.56 17.74 -8.46
CA THR A 78 5.40 19.15 -8.82
C THR A 78 4.34 19.79 -7.92
N PRO A 79 4.27 21.14 -7.83
CA PRO A 79 3.21 21.81 -7.08
C PRO A 79 1.81 21.33 -7.47
N ASP A 80 1.56 21.15 -8.77
CA ASP A 80 0.27 20.65 -9.29
C ASP A 80 -0.06 19.25 -8.77
N THR A 81 0.93 18.35 -8.69
CA THR A 81 0.69 17.00 -8.13
C THR A 81 0.37 17.02 -6.63
N LEU A 82 0.86 18.04 -5.89
CA LEU A 82 0.55 18.19 -4.48
C LEU A 82 -0.87 18.71 -4.28
N ILE A 83 -1.30 19.69 -5.09
CA ILE A 83 -2.68 20.19 -5.10
C ILE A 83 -3.63 19.05 -5.47
N TYR A 84 -3.33 18.32 -6.55
CA TYR A 84 -4.09 17.14 -6.96
C TYR A 84 -4.20 16.11 -5.82
N LEU A 85 -3.12 15.87 -5.08
CA LEU A 85 -3.16 14.96 -3.94
C LEU A 85 -4.06 15.46 -2.80
N GLU A 86 -4.05 16.76 -2.49
CA GLU A 86 -4.93 17.34 -1.48
C GLU A 86 -6.40 17.19 -1.86
N ASP A 87 -6.75 17.55 -3.09
CA ASP A 87 -8.11 17.43 -3.64
C ASP A 87 -8.56 15.96 -3.66
N THR A 88 -7.72 15.06 -4.18
CA THR A 88 -8.04 13.62 -4.24
C THR A 88 -8.23 13.02 -2.85
N VAL A 89 -7.42 13.43 -1.86
CA VAL A 89 -7.59 12.99 -0.47
C VAL A 89 -8.88 13.54 0.13
N PHE A 90 -9.25 14.78 -0.16
CA PHE A 90 -10.50 15.36 0.29
C PHE A 90 -11.70 14.57 -0.26
N ASP A 91 -11.76 14.36 -1.58
CA ASP A 91 -12.83 13.62 -2.25
C ASP A 91 -12.93 12.18 -1.72
N PHE A 92 -11.79 11.51 -1.52
CA PHE A 92 -11.75 10.18 -0.92
C PHE A 92 -12.38 10.15 0.47
N LEU A 93 -12.01 11.11 1.35
CA LEU A 93 -12.48 11.13 2.73
C LEU A 93 -13.96 11.52 2.83
N ASP A 94 -14.43 12.42 1.97
CA ASP A 94 -15.83 12.82 1.90
C ASP A 94 -16.72 11.67 1.41
N LEU A 95 -16.32 11.02 0.32
CA LEU A 95 -17.00 9.85 -0.20
C LEU A 95 -16.97 8.68 0.79
N TYR A 96 -15.85 8.47 1.48
CA TYR A 96 -15.73 7.44 2.51
C TYR A 96 -16.76 7.63 3.63
N LYS A 97 -16.91 8.86 4.14
CA LYS A 97 -17.88 9.16 5.20
C LYS A 97 -19.32 9.00 4.72
N THR A 98 -19.59 9.36 3.47
CA THR A 98 -20.91 9.20 2.86
C THR A 98 -21.29 7.72 2.73
N LEU A 99 -20.36 6.87 2.29
CA LEU A 99 -20.58 5.43 2.13
C LEU A 99 -20.56 4.64 3.44
N TYR A 100 -19.79 5.09 4.43
CA TYR A 100 -19.60 4.40 5.71
C TYR A 100 -19.83 5.33 6.91
N PRO A 101 -21.04 5.89 7.09
CA PRO A 101 -21.30 6.94 8.09
C PRO A 101 -21.16 6.47 9.55
N LEU A 102 -21.25 5.15 9.78
CA LEU A 102 -21.09 4.55 11.12
C LEU A 102 -19.63 4.20 11.45
N GLU A 103 -18.75 4.16 10.45
CA GLU A 103 -17.35 3.79 10.64
C GLU A 103 -16.51 5.02 10.98
N LYS A 104 -15.56 4.85 11.90
CA LYS A 104 -14.66 5.93 12.30
C LYS A 104 -13.50 6.04 11.32
N LEU A 105 -13.07 7.26 11.03
CA LEU A 105 -11.82 7.49 10.31
C LEU A 105 -10.66 6.90 11.10
N THR A 106 -9.86 6.09 10.42
CA THR A 106 -8.65 5.53 11.00
C THR A 106 -7.54 6.58 11.09
N PRO A 107 -6.57 6.44 12.01
CA PRO A 107 -5.42 7.34 12.05
C PRO A 107 -4.67 7.44 10.71
N LYS A 108 -4.61 6.33 9.94
CA LYS A 108 -4.01 6.32 8.61
C LYS A 108 -4.72 7.28 7.66
N MET A 109 -6.05 7.26 7.65
CA MET A 109 -6.87 8.15 6.81
C MET A 109 -6.70 9.61 7.22
N HIS A 110 -6.63 9.90 8.53
CA HIS A 110 -6.37 11.25 9.00
C HIS A 110 -5.00 11.76 8.53
N TYR A 111 -3.94 10.94 8.62
CA TYR A 111 -2.61 11.34 8.19
C TYR A 111 -2.50 11.60 6.68
N LEU A 112 -3.36 11.03 5.83
CA LEU A 112 -3.39 11.33 4.39
C LEU A 112 -3.59 12.83 4.12
N GLN A 113 -4.38 13.52 4.95
CA GLN A 113 -4.62 14.96 4.82
C GLN A 113 -3.34 15.80 4.96
N HIS A 114 -2.27 15.21 5.49
CA HIS A 114 -1.00 15.88 5.70
C HIS A 114 0.07 15.43 4.70
N TYR A 115 -0.25 14.59 3.72
CA TYR A 115 0.76 14.04 2.82
C TYR A 115 1.37 15.11 1.92
N SER A 116 0.57 15.99 1.32
CA SER A 116 1.08 17.07 0.46
C SER A 116 2.06 17.99 1.19
N ARG A 117 1.68 18.49 2.38
CA ARG A 117 2.58 19.27 3.25
C ARG A 117 3.82 18.49 3.71
N GLN A 118 3.71 17.19 3.94
CA GLN A 118 4.87 16.36 4.28
C GLN A 118 5.83 16.22 3.10
N ILE A 119 5.30 16.01 1.89
CA ILE A 119 6.10 15.93 0.67
C ILE A 119 6.82 17.24 0.41
N GLU A 120 6.13 18.37 0.56
CA GLU A 120 6.72 19.70 0.39
C GLU A 120 7.91 19.92 1.34
N ARG A 121 7.79 19.46 2.59
CA ARG A 121 8.79 19.70 3.65
C ARG A 121 9.96 18.72 3.65
N PHE A 122 9.69 17.44 3.40
CA PHE A 122 10.66 16.36 3.57
C PHE A 122 11.06 15.70 2.24
N GLY A 123 10.44 16.11 1.15
CA GLY A 123 10.57 15.47 -0.15
C GLY A 123 9.66 14.24 -0.31
N PRO A 124 9.84 13.48 -1.40
CA PRO A 124 9.00 12.33 -1.73
C PRO A 124 8.90 11.30 -0.59
N LEU A 125 7.69 10.84 -0.27
CA LEU A 125 7.45 9.92 0.86
C LEU A 125 8.17 8.57 0.68
N CYS A 126 8.40 8.15 -0.56
CA CYS A 126 9.18 6.95 -0.88
C CYS A 126 10.65 7.04 -0.43
N ASN A 127 11.16 8.22 -0.08
CA ASN A 127 12.50 8.36 0.49
C ASN A 127 12.50 8.17 2.02
N CYS A 128 11.33 8.31 2.65
CA CYS A 128 11.17 8.24 4.10
C CYS A 128 10.54 6.91 4.58
N TRP A 129 10.04 6.07 3.68
CA TRP A 129 9.34 4.82 4.04
C TRP A 129 10.27 3.73 4.63
N THR A 130 9.69 2.81 5.40
CA THR A 130 10.45 1.75 6.09
C THR A 130 10.58 0.46 5.30
N LEU A 131 9.98 0.35 4.12
CA LEU A 131 9.95 -0.87 3.29
C LEU A 131 11.35 -1.42 3.01
N ARG A 132 12.33 -0.55 2.72
CA ARG A 132 13.73 -0.97 2.49
C ARG A 132 14.37 -1.54 3.75
N TYR A 133 14.09 -0.97 4.91
CA TYR A 133 14.60 -1.47 6.19
C TYR A 133 13.97 -2.83 6.53
N GLU A 134 12.68 -3.02 6.27
CA GLU A 134 11.99 -4.30 6.46
C GLU A 134 12.53 -5.40 5.53
N ALA A 135 12.78 -5.08 4.26
CA ALA A 135 13.41 -5.98 3.31
C ALA A 135 14.81 -6.42 3.77
N LYS A 136 15.66 -5.47 4.21
CA LYS A 136 16.98 -5.77 4.79
C LYS A 136 16.87 -6.61 6.05
N HIS A 137 15.85 -6.35 6.89
CA HIS A 137 15.59 -7.11 8.10
C HIS A 137 15.25 -8.58 7.82
N SER A 138 14.62 -8.89 6.68
CA SER A 138 14.38 -10.28 6.27
C SER A 138 15.67 -11.08 6.07
N VAL A 139 16.75 -10.45 5.59
CA VAL A 139 18.06 -11.10 5.45
C VAL A 139 18.61 -11.51 6.81
N PHE A 140 18.53 -10.61 7.79
CA PHE A 140 18.97 -10.90 9.15
C PHE A 140 18.16 -12.02 9.81
N LYS A 141 16.83 -12.05 9.62
CA LYS A 141 15.99 -13.17 10.11
C LYS A 141 16.44 -14.52 9.56
N THR A 142 16.79 -14.56 8.28
CA THR A 142 17.34 -15.76 7.64
C THR A 142 18.68 -16.15 8.26
N LEU A 143 19.58 -15.19 8.48
CA LEU A 143 20.89 -15.46 9.10
C LEU A 143 20.77 -16.01 10.52
N VAL A 144 19.91 -15.43 11.38
CA VAL A 144 19.68 -15.95 12.75
C VAL A 144 19.20 -17.41 12.72
N ARG A 145 18.40 -17.78 11.72
CA ARG A 145 17.90 -19.16 11.58
C ARG A 145 19.04 -20.15 11.27
N PHE A 146 20.05 -19.74 10.53
CA PHE A 146 21.21 -20.57 10.20
C PHE A 146 22.30 -20.52 11.28
N TYR A 147 22.41 -19.39 11.97
CA TYR A 147 23.43 -19.14 12.99
C TYR A 147 22.77 -18.61 14.28
N PRO A 148 22.10 -19.50 15.05
CA PRO A 148 21.34 -19.10 16.24
C PRO A 148 22.20 -18.52 17.36
N GLU A 149 23.51 -18.75 17.32
CA GLU A 149 24.50 -18.12 18.21
C GLU A 149 24.56 -16.58 18.08
N TYR A 150 24.13 -16.03 16.94
CA TYR A 150 23.97 -14.59 16.76
C TYR A 150 22.51 -14.21 17.04
N GLU A 151 22.20 -13.96 18.31
CA GLU A 151 20.83 -13.64 18.74
C GLU A 151 20.35 -12.25 18.23
N LYS A 152 21.29 -11.34 17.85
CA LYS A 152 20.99 -9.94 17.45
C LYS A 152 21.87 -9.39 16.30
N PRO A 153 21.90 -9.99 15.10
CA PRO A 153 22.78 -9.58 14.01
C PRO A 153 22.54 -8.16 13.49
N CYS A 154 21.32 -7.62 13.67
CA CYS A 154 20.99 -6.24 13.32
C CYS A 154 21.71 -5.18 14.17
N ILE A 155 22.17 -5.49 15.38
CA ILE A 155 22.94 -4.56 16.23
C ILE A 155 24.40 -4.47 15.75
N TYR A 156 24.98 -5.60 15.36
CA TYR A 156 26.38 -5.66 14.93
C TYR A 156 26.63 -5.02 13.55
N ALA A 157 25.62 -4.98 12.68
CA ALA A 157 25.73 -4.43 11.33
C ALA A 157 25.81 -2.89 11.29
N ASN A 158 25.39 -2.18 12.35
CA ASN A 158 25.45 -0.71 12.43
C ASN A 158 26.77 -0.18 13.02
N HIS A 159 27.65 -1.05 13.52
CA HIS A 159 28.93 -0.66 14.14
C HIS A 159 30.12 -0.59 13.19
N LYS A 160 29.94 -0.79 11.88
CA LYS A 160 31.00 -0.66 10.87
C LYS A 160 30.51 0.07 9.62
N ALA A 161 30.37 1.38 9.73
CA ALA A 161 30.61 2.28 8.61
C ALA A 161 31.85 3.09 8.96
N PRO A 162 33.05 2.73 8.47
CA PRO A 162 34.22 3.59 8.63
C PRO A 162 33.98 4.88 7.82
N THR A 163 34.13 6.01 8.51
CA THR A 163 34.36 7.33 7.91
C THR A 163 35.60 7.32 7.04
#